data_AF-A0A259F0T8-F1
#
_entry.id   AF-A0A259F0T8-F1
#
_cell.length_a   1.000
_cell.length_b   1.000
_cell.length_c   1.000
_cell.angle_alpha   90.00
_cell.angle_beta   90.00
_cell.angle_gamma   90.00
#
_symmetry.space_group_name_H-M   'P 1'
#
loop_
_entity.id
_entity.type
_entity.pdbx_description
1 polymer ?
#
loop_
_entity_poly.entity_id
_entity_poly.type
_entity_poly.pdbx_seq_one_letter_code
_entity_poly.pdbx_strand_id
1 'polypeptide(L)'
;MERVGSLNICNPRYASKILANDADRGVTAFMPLALGVYEDKQGQVFISQLNVGLLGMMFGGTIADVIGMAGNDLNEVVASVAAK
;
A
#
# COMPACT_ATOMS: atom_id res chain seq x y z
N MET A 1 -18.88 -10.52 -16.03
CA MET A 1 -18.10 -10.38 -14.80
C MET A 1 -16.89 -9.56 -15.15
N GLU A 2 -16.81 -8.33 -14.65
CA GLU A 2 -15.60 -7.52 -14.72
C GLU A 2 -14.53 -8.21 -13.85
N ARG A 3 -13.30 -8.34 -14.36
CA ARG A 3 -12.20 -8.97 -13.61
C ARG A 3 -11.77 -8.01 -12.51
N VAL A 4 -11.72 -8.49 -11.26
CA VAL A 4 -11.27 -7.71 -10.11
C VAL A 4 -10.45 -8.59 -9.18
N GLY A 5 -9.37 -8.04 -8.65
CA GLY A 5 -8.50 -8.69 -7.68
C GLY A 5 -7.77 -7.69 -6.80
N SER A 6 -7.22 -8.18 -5.71
CA SER A 6 -6.31 -7.42 -4.85
C SER A 6 -4.99 -8.16 -4.69
N LEU A 7 -3.91 -7.40 -4.72
CA LEU A 7 -2.55 -7.86 -4.46
C LEU A 7 -2.05 -7.20 -3.19
N ASN A 8 -1.54 -7.99 -2.26
CA ASN A 8 -0.99 -7.52 -1.00
C ASN A 8 0.53 -7.57 -1.07
N ILE A 9 1.20 -6.44 -0.81
CA ILE A 9 2.66 -6.31 -0.88
C ILE A 9 3.18 -5.88 0.49
N CYS A 10 4.24 -6.55 0.94
CA CYS A 10 4.87 -6.29 2.23
C CYS A 10 6.39 -6.24 2.10
N ASN A 11 6.99 -5.14 2.54
CA ASN A 11 8.41 -5.10 2.85
C ASN A 11 8.61 -5.50 4.32
N PRO A 12 9.17 -6.70 4.61
CA PRO A 12 9.25 -7.20 5.98
C PRO A 12 10.13 -6.32 6.89
N ARG A 13 11.10 -5.57 6.33
CA ARG A 13 11.93 -4.64 7.09
C ARG A 13 11.15 -3.40 7.54
N TYR A 14 10.17 -2.96 6.77
CA TYR A 14 9.28 -1.87 7.17
C TYR A 14 8.28 -2.37 8.21
N ALA A 15 7.66 -3.52 7.96
CA ALA A 15 6.75 -4.14 8.91
C ALA A 15 7.42 -4.37 10.27
N SER A 16 8.66 -4.88 10.31
CA SER A 16 9.37 -5.13 11.56
C SER A 16 9.64 -3.85 12.36
N LYS A 17 9.91 -2.71 11.69
CA LYS A 17 10.14 -1.42 12.37
C LYS A 17 8.90 -0.92 13.09
N ILE A 18 7.73 -1.04 12.46
CA ILE A 18 6.45 -0.69 13.07
C ILE A 18 6.13 -1.64 14.22
N LEU A 19 6.20 -2.95 13.97
CA LEU A 19 5.76 -3.98 14.93
C LEU A 19 6.69 -4.14 16.14
N ALA A 20 7.89 -3.56 16.09
CA ALA A 20 8.83 -3.51 17.21
C ALA A 20 8.29 -2.70 18.40
N ASN A 21 7.37 -1.76 18.15
CA ASN A 21 6.71 -1.00 19.20
C ASN A 21 5.28 -1.52 19.43
N ASP A 22 4.99 -1.99 20.65
CA ASP A 22 3.69 -2.54 21.02
C ASP A 22 2.54 -1.54 20.81
N ALA A 23 2.81 -0.24 21.02
CA ALA A 23 1.82 0.82 20.81
C ALA A 23 1.40 0.98 19.34
N ASP A 24 2.28 0.63 18.39
CA ASP A 24 2.05 0.81 16.96
C ASP A 24 1.33 -0.40 16.33
N ARG A 25 1.21 -1.52 17.04
CA ARG A 25 0.65 -2.79 16.52
C ARG A 25 -0.80 -2.68 16.03
N GLY A 26 -1.55 -1.67 16.47
CA GLY A 26 -2.91 -1.42 15.98
C GLY A 26 -2.98 -1.17 14.47
N VAL A 27 -1.88 -0.69 13.87
CA VAL A 27 -1.81 -0.45 12.42
C VAL A 27 -1.76 -1.73 11.59
N THR A 28 -1.63 -2.91 12.22
CA THR A 28 -1.72 -4.21 11.53
C THR A 28 -3.00 -4.39 10.74
N ALA A 29 -4.10 -3.72 11.13
CA ALA A 29 -5.35 -3.71 10.37
C ALA A 29 -5.21 -3.07 8.97
N PHE A 30 -4.18 -2.25 8.76
CA PHE A 30 -3.85 -1.60 7.49
C PHE A 30 -2.60 -2.21 6.83
N MET A 31 -2.09 -3.33 7.36
CA MET A 31 -0.96 -4.07 6.82
C MET A 31 -1.43 -5.45 6.33
N PRO A 32 -0.83 -5.99 5.26
CA PRO A 32 0.06 -5.33 4.30
C PRO A 32 -0.67 -4.29 3.43
N LEU A 33 0.09 -3.50 2.67
CA LEU A 33 -0.50 -2.53 1.76
C LEU A 33 -1.08 -3.26 0.54
N ALA A 34 -2.31 -2.91 0.18
CA ALA A 34 -3.05 -3.52 -0.91
C ALA A 34 -3.04 -2.65 -2.17
N LEU A 35 -2.86 -3.30 -3.33
CA LEU A 35 -3.13 -2.78 -4.66
C LEU A 35 -4.40 -3.46 -5.20
N GLY A 36 -5.39 -2.69 -5.61
CA GLY A 36 -6.53 -3.18 -6.36
C GLY A 36 -6.18 -3.23 -7.85
N VAL A 37 -6.59 -4.29 -8.54
CA VAL A 37 -6.47 -4.41 -10.00
C VAL A 37 -7.84 -4.79 -10.56
N TYR A 38 -8.35 -4.00 -11.48
CA TYR A 38 -9.68 -4.25 -12.05
C TYR A 38 -9.80 -3.82 -13.51
N GLU A 39 -10.73 -4.43 -14.22
CA GLU A 39 -11.10 -4.13 -15.60
C GLU A 39 -12.41 -3.34 -15.63
N ASP A 40 -12.47 -2.21 -16.36
CA ASP A 40 -13.72 -1.47 -16.55
C ASP A 40 -14.61 -2.09 -17.66
N LYS A 41 -15.76 -1.46 -17.91
CA LYS A 41 -16.70 -1.90 -18.96
C LYS A 41 -16.17 -1.71 -20.38
N GLN A 42 -15.15 -0.90 -20.55
CA GLN A 42 -14.48 -0.63 -21.82
C GLN A 42 -13.29 -1.57 -22.06
N GLY A 43 -12.99 -2.47 -21.12
CA GLY A 43 -11.87 -3.41 -21.19
C GLY A 43 -10.53 -2.81 -20.78
N GLN A 44 -10.50 -1.62 -20.17
CA GLN A 44 -9.28 -0.98 -19.67
C GLN A 44 -8.95 -1.51 -18.27
N VAL A 45 -7.66 -1.76 -18.01
CA VAL A 45 -7.18 -2.27 -16.72
C VAL A 45 -6.64 -1.12 -15.88
N PHE A 46 -7.09 -1.06 -14.64
CA PHE A 46 -6.71 -0.03 -13.66
C PHE A 46 -6.01 -0.67 -12.47
N ILE A 47 -5.09 0.10 -11.90
CA ILE A 47 -4.47 -0.17 -10.60
C ILE A 47 -4.95 0.91 -9.64
N SER A 48 -5.48 0.51 -8.48
CA SER A 48 -5.86 1.41 -7.40
C SER A 48 -5.03 1.13 -6.15
N GLN A 49 -4.74 2.16 -5.39
CA GLN A 49 -4.00 2.05 -4.13
C GLN A 49 -4.48 3.13 -3.15
N LEU A 50 -4.27 2.88 -1.86
CA LEU A 50 -4.55 3.88 -0.84
C LEU A 50 -3.55 5.04 -0.94
N ASN A 51 -4.01 6.25 -0.59
CA ASN A 51 -3.10 7.37 -0.38
C ASN A 51 -2.32 7.15 0.92
N VAL A 52 -1.18 6.49 0.79
CA VAL A 52 -0.22 6.17 1.84
C VAL A 52 0.33 7.39 2.58
N GLY A 53 0.49 8.54 1.91
CA GLY A 53 0.93 9.78 2.56
C GLY A 53 -0.15 10.32 3.51
N LEU A 54 -1.41 10.32 3.06
CA LEU A 54 -2.55 10.66 3.91
C LEU A 54 -2.73 9.66 5.06
N LEU A 55 -2.59 8.37 4.79
CA LEU A 55 -2.65 7.31 5.80
C LEU A 55 -1.58 7.51 6.87
N GLY A 56 -0.34 7.84 6.48
CA GLY A 56 0.74 8.14 7.40
C GLY A 56 0.41 9.31 8.33
N MET A 57 -0.14 10.41 7.80
CA MET A 57 -0.54 11.57 8.60
C MET A 57 -1.61 11.26 9.66
N MET A 58 -2.47 10.25 9.45
CA MET A 58 -3.48 9.86 10.44
C MET A 58 -2.88 9.19 11.68
N PHE A 59 -1.77 8.46 11.53
CA PHE A 59 -1.12 7.74 12.65
C PHE A 59 0.00 8.54 13.31
N GLY A 60 0.75 9.32 12.53
CA GLY A 60 1.92 10.05 13.03
C GLY A 60 3.08 9.13 13.43
N GLY A 61 4.12 9.73 14.01
CA GLY A 61 5.28 9.02 14.56
C GLY A 61 5.96 8.06 13.58
N THR A 62 6.46 6.94 14.11
CA THR A 62 7.15 5.89 13.34
C THR A 62 6.30 5.32 12.22
N ILE A 63 4.98 5.22 12.43
CA ILE A 63 4.05 4.69 11.42
C ILE A 63 4.03 5.61 10.19
N ALA A 64 3.94 6.92 10.39
CA ALA A 64 3.92 7.89 9.30
C ALA A 64 5.19 7.80 8.43
N ASP A 65 6.35 7.75 9.07
CA ASP A 65 7.64 7.68 8.39
C ASP A 65 7.76 6.38 7.58
N VAL A 66 7.42 5.24 8.20
CA VAL A 66 7.59 3.93 7.57
C VAL A 66 6.56 3.67 6.48
N ILE A 67 5.29 4.01 6.69
CA ILE A 67 4.25 3.88 5.66
C ILE A 67 4.51 4.84 4.50
N GLY A 68 5.05 6.03 4.76
CA GLY A 68 5.47 6.97 3.71
C GLY A 68 6.54 6.36 2.80
N MET A 69 7.58 5.75 3.37
CA MET A 69 8.60 5.01 2.60
C MET A 69 8.00 3.83 1.84
N ALA A 70 7.17 3.01 2.49
CA ALA A 70 6.49 1.87 1.86
C ALA A 70 5.60 2.31 0.68
N GLY A 71 5.00 3.48 0.80
CA GLY A 71 4.20 4.12 -0.23
C GLY A 71 4.99 4.52 -1.47
N ASN A 72 6.19 5.07 -1.28
CA ASN A 72 7.09 5.39 -2.38
C ASN A 72 7.55 4.13 -3.12
N ASP A 73 7.93 3.08 -2.38
CA ASP A 73 8.30 1.79 -2.97
C ASP A 73 7.15 1.21 -3.82
N LEU A 74 5.90 1.30 -3.33
CA LEU A 74 4.72 0.88 -4.10
C LEU A 74 4.53 1.71 -5.37
N ASN A 75 4.69 3.03 -5.31
CA ASN A 75 4.60 3.88 -6.49
C ASN A 75 5.64 3.49 -7.55
N GLU A 76 6.87 3.16 -7.13
CA GLU A 76 7.91 2.68 -8.05
C GLU A 76 7.56 1.34 -8.68
N VAL A 77 7.04 0.39 -7.90
CA VAL A 77 6.57 -0.91 -8.40
C VAL A 77 5.46 -0.73 -9.42
N VAL A 78 4.45 0.08 -9.11
CA VAL A 78 3.33 0.38 -10.01
C VAL A 78 3.83 1.07 -11.29
N ALA A 79 4.71 2.07 -11.16
CA ALA A 79 5.29 2.77 -12.30
C ALA A 79 6.14 1.87 -13.21
N SER A 80 6.75 0.79 -12.66
CA SER A 80 7.53 -0.17 -13.44
C SER A 80 6.68 -1.06 -14.36
N VAL A 81 5.38 -1.22 -14.05
CA VAL A 81 4.46 -2.10 -14.79
C VAL A 81 3.34 -1.35 -15.51
N ALA A 82 3.04 -0.11 -15.09
CA ALA A 82 2.10 0.75 -15.78
C ALA A 82 2.64 1.06 -17.18
N ALA A 83 1.83 0.83 -18.21
CA ALA A 83 2.20 1.10 -19.60
C ALA A 83 2.64 2.57 -19.74
N LYS A 84 3.75 2.79 -20.44
CA LYS A 84 4.08 4.10 -21.02
C LYS A 84 3.07 4.45 -22.11
#